data_AF-C5A2Y5-F1
#
_entry.id   AF-C5A2Y5-F1
#
_cell.length_a   1.000
_cell.length_b   1.000
_cell.length_c   1.000
_cell.angle_alpha   90.00
_cell.angle_beta   90.00
_cell.angle_gamma   90.00
#
_symmetry.space_group_name_H-M   'P 1'
#
loop_
_entity.id
_entity.type
_entity.pdbx_description
1 polymer ?
#
loop_
_entity_poly.entity_id
_entity_poly.type
_entity_poly.pdbx_seq_one_letter_code
_entity_poly.pdbx_strand_id
1 'polypeptide(L)'
;MSDLEDTNNKNDEFREGFEDKNLLILTNSYPDEDNRHYGGIFVKKQVRYLARYFNEIYVISPQPYGSNRNLRDYEHDNVRVYYPRFFHLPVEFFRKRLGDNLTCLAVYLWQYQYEKKLKTFVSNLKRDCCVGKIVTYQGGINSG
;
A
#
# COMPACT_ATOMS: atom_id res chain seq x y z
N MET A 1 -20.21 -37.72 -0.60
CA MET A 1 -20.84 -36.41 -0.92
C MET A 1 -21.22 -35.76 0.39
N SER A 2 -20.21 -35.44 1.20
CA SER A 2 -20.33 -35.02 2.61
C SER A 2 -19.23 -34.05 3.01
N ASP A 3 -18.43 -33.55 2.05
CA ASP A 3 -17.25 -32.72 2.32
C ASP A 3 -17.53 -31.22 2.12
N LEU A 4 -18.78 -30.83 1.88
CA LEU A 4 -19.19 -29.44 1.56
C LEU A 4 -19.85 -28.70 2.73
N GLU A 5 -20.20 -29.37 3.83
CA GLU A 5 -20.82 -28.71 5.00
C GLU A 5 -19.80 -28.21 6.04
N ASP A 6 -18.63 -28.84 6.15
CA ASP A 6 -17.62 -28.46 7.15
C ASP A 6 -16.86 -27.17 6.82
N THR A 7 -16.79 -26.77 5.55
CA THR A 7 -16.12 -25.52 5.15
C THR A 7 -16.95 -24.28 5.44
N ASN A 8 -18.29 -24.38 5.45
CA ASN A 8 -19.15 -23.21 5.71
C ASN A 8 -19.12 -22.81 7.19
N ASN A 9 -19.13 -23.79 8.10
CA ASN A 9 -19.14 -23.55 9.54
C ASN A 9 -17.84 -22.88 10.04
N LYS A 10 -16.67 -23.30 9.55
CA LYS A 10 -15.39 -22.63 9.88
C LYS A 10 -15.23 -21.25 9.27
N ASN A 11 -15.81 -21.02 8.09
CA ASN A 11 -15.78 -19.72 7.45
C ASN A 11 -16.67 -18.72 8.18
N ASP A 12 -17.79 -19.16 8.74
CA ASP A 12 -18.69 -18.30 9.52
C ASP A 12 -18.12 -17.99 10.92
N GLU A 13 -17.44 -18.93 11.58
CA GLU A 13 -16.73 -18.66 12.84
C GLU A 13 -15.55 -17.69 12.68
N PHE A 14 -14.86 -17.72 11.52
CA PHE A 14 -13.81 -16.73 11.22
C PHE A 14 -14.38 -15.34 10.88
N ARG A 15 -15.60 -15.27 10.34
CA ARG A 15 -16.28 -14.01 10.00
C ARG A 15 -16.67 -13.23 11.26
N GLU A 16 -17.11 -13.90 12.31
CA GLU A 16 -17.57 -13.23 13.54
C GLU A 16 -16.49 -12.41 14.28
N GLY A 17 -15.20 -12.63 13.98
CA GLY A 17 -14.11 -11.94 14.68
C GLY A 17 -13.55 -10.68 14.02
N PHE A 18 -13.90 -10.39 12.76
CA PHE A 18 -13.26 -9.31 11.98
C PHE A 18 -14.22 -8.37 11.25
N GLU A 19 -15.52 -8.66 11.26
CA GLU A 19 -16.54 -7.83 10.60
C GLU A 19 -16.62 -6.39 11.13
N ASP A 20 -16.19 -6.15 12.37
CA ASP A 20 -16.12 -4.82 13.01
C ASP A 20 -14.72 -4.16 12.89
N LYS A 21 -13.74 -4.87 12.29
CA LYS A 21 -12.35 -4.42 12.22
C LYS A 21 -12.03 -3.81 10.88
N ASN A 22 -11.18 -2.79 10.92
CA ASN A 22 -10.63 -2.17 9.73
C ASN A 22 -9.23 -2.74 9.43
N LEU A 23 -8.90 -2.97 8.16
CA LEU A 23 -7.63 -3.54 7.72
C LEU A 23 -6.79 -2.50 6.97
N LEU A 24 -5.54 -2.29 7.38
CA LEU A 24 -4.59 -1.43 6.68
C LEU A 24 -3.59 -2.24 5.86
N ILE A 25 -3.51 -2.00 4.55
CA ILE A 25 -2.62 -2.67 3.59
C ILE A 25 -1.62 -1.66 3.04
N LEU A 26 -0.33 -1.98 3.14
CA LEU A 26 0.76 -1.19 2.57
C LEU A 26 1.33 -1.95 1.37
N THR A 27 1.28 -1.35 0.18
CA THR A 27 1.79 -1.98 -1.05
C THR A 27 2.63 -1.02 -1.86
N ASN A 28 3.65 -1.52 -2.56
CA ASN A 28 4.48 -0.68 -3.43
C ASN A 28 3.73 -0.26 -4.71
N SER A 29 2.76 -1.05 -5.16
CA SER A 29 1.99 -0.78 -6.36
C SER A 29 0.56 -1.31 -6.20
N TYR A 30 -0.40 -0.54 -6.69
CA TYR A 30 -1.80 -0.90 -6.74
C TYR A 30 -2.39 -0.34 -8.04
N PRO A 31 -3.32 -1.07 -8.69
CA PRO A 31 -3.90 -0.64 -9.95
C PRO A 31 -4.87 0.52 -9.73
N ASP A 32 -5.11 1.29 -10.78
CA ASP A 32 -6.20 2.27 -10.81
C ASP A 32 -7.58 1.60 -10.83
N GLU A 33 -8.62 2.42 -10.68
CA GLU A 33 -10.02 1.99 -10.74
C GLU A 33 -10.30 1.20 -12.03
N ASP A 34 -9.89 1.76 -13.16
CA ASP A 34 -10.06 1.20 -14.52
C ASP A 34 -9.12 0.03 -14.84
N ASN A 35 -8.20 -0.35 -13.95
CA ASN A 35 -7.14 -1.34 -14.17
C ASN A 35 -6.26 -1.09 -15.41
N ARG A 36 -6.09 0.16 -15.84
CA ARG A 36 -5.15 0.54 -16.90
C ARG A 36 -3.71 0.39 -16.43
N HIS A 37 -3.47 0.52 -15.12
CA HIS A 37 -2.17 0.23 -14.52
C HIS A 37 -2.12 -1.22 -14.01
N TYR A 38 -1.43 -2.11 -14.73
CA TYR A 38 -1.34 -3.54 -14.35
C TYR A 38 -0.54 -3.80 -13.05
N GLY A 39 0.24 -2.82 -12.59
CA GLY A 39 1.00 -2.92 -11.35
C GLY A 39 0.10 -3.22 -10.15
N GLY A 40 0.37 -4.32 -9.44
CA GLY A 40 -0.36 -4.67 -8.22
C GLY A 40 -1.75 -5.29 -8.42
N ILE A 41 -2.14 -5.67 -9.66
CA ILE A 41 -3.46 -6.28 -9.91
C ILE A 41 -3.72 -7.57 -9.11
N PHE A 42 -2.64 -8.31 -8.81
CA PHE A 42 -2.68 -9.47 -7.93
C PHE A 42 -3.12 -9.08 -6.51
N VAL A 43 -2.59 -7.98 -5.98
CA VAL A 43 -2.96 -7.46 -4.66
C VAL A 43 -4.42 -7.05 -4.67
N LYS A 44 -4.91 -6.35 -5.71
CA LYS A 44 -6.34 -5.98 -5.83
C LYS A 44 -7.26 -7.20 -5.76
N LYS A 45 -6.88 -8.32 -6.39
CA LYS A 45 -7.64 -9.57 -6.28
C LYS A 45 -7.67 -10.11 -4.85
N GLN A 46 -6.53 -10.15 -4.16
CA GLN A 46 -6.48 -10.58 -2.75
C GLN A 46 -7.30 -9.68 -1.83
N VAL A 47 -7.20 -8.36 -2.02
CA VAL A 47 -7.99 -7.38 -1.25
C VAL A 47 -9.49 -7.60 -1.47
N ARG A 48 -9.93 -7.90 -2.69
CA ARG A 48 -11.34 -8.19 -2.98
C ARG A 48 -11.87 -9.42 -2.23
N TYR A 49 -11.03 -10.43 -1.97
CA TYR A 49 -11.43 -11.55 -1.13
C TYR A 49 -11.50 -11.16 0.35
N LEU A 50 -10.53 -10.37 0.83
CA LEU A 50 -10.50 -9.89 2.22
C LEU A 50 -11.63 -8.90 2.53
N ALA A 51 -12.06 -8.11 1.55
CA ALA A 51 -13.14 -7.14 1.66
C ALA A 51 -14.45 -7.74 2.22
N ARG A 52 -14.68 -9.04 2.07
CA ARG A 52 -15.88 -9.71 2.59
C ARG A 52 -15.86 -9.98 4.10
N TYR A 53 -14.70 -9.85 4.74
CA TYR A 53 -14.47 -10.24 6.14
C TYR A 53 -14.17 -9.07 7.07
N PHE A 54 -13.92 -7.88 6.52
CA PHE A 54 -13.57 -6.68 7.28
C PHE A 54 -14.58 -5.57 7.04
N ASN A 55 -14.79 -4.72 8.03
CA ASN A 55 -15.64 -3.54 7.92
C ASN A 55 -15.14 -2.63 6.79
N GLU A 56 -13.88 -2.22 6.88
CA GLU A 56 -13.26 -1.27 5.96
C GLU A 56 -11.79 -1.60 5.70
N ILE A 57 -11.35 -1.50 4.45
CA ILE A 57 -9.96 -1.76 4.08
C ILE A 57 -9.32 -0.49 3.53
N TYR A 58 -8.18 -0.11 4.11
CA TYR A 58 -7.36 1.01 3.69
C TYR A 58 -6.13 0.48 2.95
N VAL A 59 -5.98 0.82 1.68
CA VAL A 59 -4.80 0.48 0.88
C VAL A 59 -3.97 1.73 0.66
N ILE A 60 -2.70 1.70 1.03
CA ILE A 60 -1.77 2.80 0.79
C ILE A 60 -0.69 2.34 -0.19
N SER A 61 -0.59 3.04 -1.31
CA SER A 61 0.46 2.82 -2.31
C SER A 61 1.22 4.11 -2.62
N PRO A 62 2.40 4.34 -2.00
CA PRO A 62 3.16 5.54 -2.26
C PRO A 62 3.67 5.57 -3.71
N GLN A 63 3.50 6.70 -4.39
CA GLN A 63 3.91 6.86 -5.79
C GLN A 63 4.91 8.01 -5.97
N PRO A 64 5.98 7.82 -6.76
CA PRO A 64 6.91 8.90 -7.03
C PRO A 64 6.26 9.96 -7.93
N TYR A 65 6.50 11.22 -7.58
CA TYR A 65 6.05 12.37 -8.33
C TYR A 65 6.69 12.36 -9.72
N GLY A 66 5.84 12.38 -10.75
CA GLY A 66 6.27 12.27 -12.15
C GLY A 66 5.95 10.91 -12.79
N SER A 67 5.83 9.82 -12.01
CA SER A 67 5.30 8.56 -12.53
C SER A 67 3.77 8.55 -12.48
N ASN A 68 3.12 7.95 -13.48
CA ASN A 68 1.68 7.67 -13.53
C ASN A 68 0.79 8.81 -13.01
N ARG A 69 0.80 9.95 -13.70
CA ARG A 69 0.05 11.18 -13.34
C ARG A 69 -1.47 10.98 -13.19
N ASN A 70 -1.99 9.88 -13.72
CA ASN A 70 -3.41 9.55 -13.71
C ASN A 70 -3.84 8.75 -12.46
N LEU A 71 -2.89 8.29 -11.62
CA LEU A 71 -3.22 7.63 -10.35
C LEU A 71 -3.78 8.67 -9.38
N ARG A 72 -5.00 8.40 -8.92
CA ARG A 72 -5.74 9.22 -7.96
C ARG A 72 -6.30 8.31 -6.87
N ASP A 73 -6.47 8.88 -5.70
CA ASP A 73 -7.16 8.23 -4.59
C ASP A 73 -8.58 7.87 -5.04
N TYR A 74 -9.01 6.64 -4.76
CA TYR A 74 -10.32 6.15 -5.16
C TYR A 74 -10.87 5.18 -4.11
N GLU A 75 -12.18 4.99 -4.14
CA GLU A 75 -12.91 4.09 -3.26
C GLU A 75 -13.70 3.11 -4.11
N HIS A 76 -13.68 1.83 -3.72
CA HIS A 76 -14.46 0.79 -4.37
C HIS A 76 -14.98 -0.18 -3.32
N ASP A 77 -16.28 -0.37 -3.28
CA ASP A 77 -16.97 -1.11 -2.22
C ASP A 77 -16.58 -0.58 -0.83
N ASN A 78 -16.01 -1.41 0.03
CA ASN A 78 -15.48 -1.08 1.35
C ASN A 78 -13.95 -0.94 1.37
N VAL A 79 -13.34 -0.66 0.22
CA VAL A 79 -11.88 -0.51 0.06
C VAL A 79 -11.55 0.93 -0.35
N ARG A 80 -10.78 1.62 0.48
CA ARG A 80 -10.26 2.97 0.23
C ARG A 80 -8.80 2.92 -0.15
N VAL A 81 -8.45 3.45 -1.31
CA VAL A 81 -7.10 3.41 -1.86
C VAL A 81 -6.51 4.82 -1.88
N TYR A 82 -5.34 4.97 -1.25
CA TYR A 82 -4.60 6.23 -1.17
C TYR A 82 -3.24 6.11 -1.86
N TYR A 83 -2.92 7.11 -2.67
CA TYR A 83 -1.67 7.24 -3.40
C TYR A 83 -0.86 8.46 -2.93
N PRO A 84 -0.24 8.39 -1.73
CA PRO A 84 0.60 9.48 -1.25
C PRO A 84 1.77 9.69 -2.21
N ARG A 85 1.88 10.92 -2.75
CA ARG A 85 2.93 11.27 -3.69
C ARG A 85 4.21 11.71 -2.97
N PHE A 86 5.35 11.18 -3.40
CA PHE A 86 6.67 11.54 -2.87
C PHE A 86 7.60 11.99 -3.99
N PHE A 87 8.48 12.95 -3.74
CA PHE A 87 9.46 13.39 -4.73
C PHE A 87 10.76 12.59 -4.58
N HIS A 88 11.31 12.05 -5.66
CA HIS A 88 12.69 11.59 -5.61
C HIS A 88 13.59 12.82 -5.70
N LEU A 89 14.52 12.99 -4.74
CA LEU A 89 15.51 14.04 -4.87
C LEU A 89 16.46 13.67 -6.02
N PRO A 90 16.64 14.54 -7.04
CA PRO A 90 17.65 14.32 -8.07
C PRO A 90 19.04 14.50 -7.46
N VAL A 91 19.59 13.42 -6.89
CA VAL A 91 20.89 13.42 -6.18
C VAL A 91 22.00 13.98 -7.07
N GLU A 92 21.98 13.69 -8.37
CA GLU A 92 22.94 14.22 -9.34
C GLU A 92 22.87 15.74 -9.52
N PHE A 93 21.66 16.32 -9.45
CA PHE A 93 21.47 17.77 -9.53
C PHE A 93 22.06 18.48 -8.31
N PHE A 94 21.83 17.94 -7.12
CA PHE A 94 22.40 18.48 -5.88
C PHE A 94 23.92 18.26 -5.82
N ARG A 95 24.41 17.10 -6.29
CA ARG A 95 25.84 16.79 -6.32
C ARG A 95 26.64 17.80 -7.13
N LYS A 96 26.14 18.19 -8.30
CA LYS A 96 26.78 19.21 -9.16
C LYS A 96 26.78 20.61 -8.56
N ARG A 97 25.84 20.93 -7.66
CA ARG A 97 25.62 22.31 -7.16
C ARG A 97 26.12 22.55 -5.74
N LEU A 98 26.15 21.53 -4.89
CA LEU A 98 26.47 21.64 -3.46
C LEU A 98 27.72 20.86 -3.04
N GLY A 99 28.28 20.02 -3.91
CA GLY A 99 29.38 19.11 -3.57
C GLY A 99 28.91 17.88 -2.77
N ASP A 100 29.79 16.87 -2.65
CA ASP A 100 29.42 15.53 -2.15
C ASP A 100 28.93 15.54 -0.69
N ASN A 101 29.57 16.33 0.18
CA ASN A 101 29.28 16.34 1.62
C ASN A 101 27.89 16.92 1.95
N LEU A 102 27.51 18.01 1.29
CA LEU A 102 26.20 18.66 1.50
C LEU A 102 25.06 17.89 0.82
N THR A 103 25.35 17.21 -0.30
CA THR A 103 24.38 16.36 -0.99
C THR A 103 24.01 15.14 -0.13
N CYS A 104 24.99 14.48 0.48
CA CYS A 104 24.74 13.38 1.42
C CYS A 104 23.88 13.83 2.60
N LEU A 105 24.19 14.97 3.22
CA LEU A 105 23.39 15.55 4.31
C LEU A 105 21.95 15.86 3.87
N ALA A 106 21.77 16.47 2.70
CA ALA A 106 20.45 16.79 2.17
C ALA A 106 19.61 15.52 1.91
N VAL A 107 20.22 14.48 1.35
CA VAL A 107 19.56 13.18 1.14
C VAL A 107 19.16 12.55 2.46
N TYR A 108 20.07 12.52 3.46
CA TYR A 108 19.79 11.96 4.78
C TYR A 108 18.66 12.70 5.52
N LEU A 109 18.71 14.04 5.54
CA LEU A 109 17.68 14.85 6.20
C LEU A 109 16.32 14.68 5.54
N TRP A 110 16.28 14.58 4.21
CA TRP A 110 15.05 14.37 3.47
C TRP A 110 14.46 12.97 3.69
N GLN A 111 15.30 11.92 3.65
CA GLN A 111 14.91 10.55 3.99
C GLN A 111 14.27 10.51 5.40
N TYR A 112 14.93 11.14 6.37
CA TYR A 112 14.46 11.19 7.77
C TYR A 112 13.12 11.92 7.92
N GLN A 113 12.93 13.03 7.21
CA GLN A 113 11.70 13.79 7.26
C GLN A 113 10.53 13.07 6.57
N TYR A 114 10.80 12.36 5.48
CA TYR A 114 9.83 11.50 4.81
C TYR A 114 9.37 10.34 5.68
N GLU A 115 10.32 9.64 6.32
CA GLU A 115 10.00 8.57 7.26
C GLU A 115 9.15 9.06 8.43
N LYS A 116 9.43 10.26 8.98
CA LYS A 116 8.59 10.85 10.02
C LYS A 116 7.16 11.08 9.54
N LYS A 117 6.97 11.69 8.36
CA LYS A 117 5.62 11.92 7.80
C LYS A 117 4.86 10.63 7.56
N LEU A 118 5.50 9.61 6.99
CA LEU A 118 4.88 8.30 6.78
C LEU A 118 4.52 7.63 8.09
N LYS A 119 5.44 7.61 9.08
CA LYS A 119 5.19 7.04 10.40
C LYS A 119 4.02 7.76 11.09
N THR A 120 3.95 9.09 11.01
CA THR A 120 2.82 9.86 11.54
C THR A 120 1.52 9.54 10.81
N PHE A 121 1.51 9.52 9.48
CA PHE A 121 0.33 9.17 8.69
C PHE A 121 -0.18 7.76 9.01
N VAL A 122 0.70 6.76 8.98
CA VAL A 122 0.37 5.38 9.35
C VAL A 122 -0.07 5.28 10.81
N SER A 123 0.53 6.04 11.73
CA SER A 123 0.11 6.06 13.14
C SER A 123 -1.30 6.64 13.34
N ASN A 124 -1.70 7.61 12.51
CA ASN A 124 -3.05 8.16 12.53
C ASN A 124 -4.06 7.12 12.03
N LEU A 125 -3.76 6.44 10.91
CA LEU A 125 -4.61 5.34 10.40
C LEU A 125 -4.66 4.13 11.34
N LYS A 126 -3.56 3.83 12.05
CA LYS A 126 -3.48 2.69 12.96
C LYS A 126 -4.34 2.87 14.21
N ARG A 127 -4.73 4.09 14.57
CA ARG A 127 -5.69 4.32 15.67
C ARG A 127 -7.09 3.79 15.32
N ASP A 128 -7.37 3.65 14.04
CA ASP A 128 -8.68 3.26 13.52
C ASP A 128 -8.67 1.85 12.89
N CYS A 129 -7.53 1.13 12.85
CA CYS A 129 -7.40 -0.15 12.13
C CYS A 129 -6.58 -1.24 12.85
N CYS A 130 -7.03 -2.49 12.70
CA CYS A 130 -6.20 -3.67 12.92
C CYS A 130 -5.18 -3.81 11.79
N VAL A 131 -3.89 -3.62 12.11
CA VAL A 131 -2.82 -3.56 11.11
C VAL A 131 -2.37 -4.96 10.71
N GLY A 132 -2.74 -5.40 9.51
CA GLY A 132 -2.21 -6.59 8.85
C GLY A 132 -1.13 -6.23 7.84
N LYS A 133 0.09 -6.76 8.01
CA LYS A 133 1.18 -6.54 7.05
C LYS A 133 1.09 -7.56 5.92
N ILE A 134 0.52 -7.19 4.78
CA ILE A 134 0.63 -8.00 3.56
C ILE A 134 1.97 -7.66 2.90
N VAL A 135 2.95 -8.55 3.05
CA VAL A 135 4.26 -8.42 2.40
C VAL A 135 4.10 -8.79 0.92
N THR A 136 4.23 -7.81 0.04
CA THR A 136 4.31 -8.06 -1.40
C THR A 136 5.64 -8.72 -1.73
N TYR A 137 5.60 -9.91 -2.34
CA TYR A 137 6.75 -10.55 -2.97
C TYR A 137 7.21 -9.69 -4.17
N GLN A 138 8.45 -9.21 -4.15
CA GLN A 138 9.08 -8.73 -5.38
C GLN A 138 9.54 -9.95 -6.18
N GLY A 139 8.74 -10.36 -7.16
CA GLY A 139 9.21 -11.29 -8.19
C GLY A 139 10.24 -10.58 -9.05
N GLY A 140 11.53 -10.85 -8.78
CA GLY A 140 12.61 -10.44 -9.65
C GLY A 140 12.46 -11.11 -11.01
N ILE A 141 12.25 -10.32 -12.06
CA ILE A 141 12.33 -10.80 -13.44
C ILE A 141 13.82 -10.77 -13.77
N ASN A 142 14.49 -11.93 -13.70
CA ASN A 142 15.80 -12.10 -14.31
C ASN A 142 15.59 -12.06 -15.83
N SER A 143 15.93 -10.93 -16.45
CA SER A 143 16.15 -10.85 -17.90
C SER A 143 17.47 -11.54 -18.21
N GLY A 144 17.40 -12.75 -18.78
CA GLY A 144 18.52 -13.43 -19.42
C GLY A 144 18.84 -12.88 -20.80
#